data_AF-A0A0U1LZ34-F1
#
_entry.id   AF-A0A0U1LZ34-F1
#
_cell.length_a   1.000
_cell.length_b   1.000
_cell.length_c   1.000
_cell.angle_alpha   90.00
_cell.angle_beta   90.00
_cell.angle_gamma   90.00
#
_symmetry.space_group_name_H-M   'P 1'
#
loop_
_entity.id
_entity.type
_entity.pdbx_description
1 polymer ?
#
loop_
_entity_poly.entity_id
_entity_poly.type
_entity_poly.pdbx_seq_one_letter_code
_entity_poly.pdbx_strand_id
1 'polypeptide(L)'
;MSTNADTASSSPVTPNDLPQSQSDHHQAQLDKRRTTLLASISKLKTQISETESQLREVNSKLRQVKKLSLHITILILLLCARSPENASQTVRNHIHLLHAYNEIRGIGQGLLGLVADARGARHVDIQNEFGISPGD
;
A
#
# COMPACT_ATOMS: atom_id res chain seq x y z
N MET A 1 75.32 -16.37 85.59
CA MET A 1 73.95 -16.08 85.09
C MET A 1 74.02 -14.77 84.30
N SER A 2 73.41 -14.76 83.10
CA SER A 2 73.09 -13.61 82.21
C SER A 2 74.27 -12.98 81.45
N THR A 3 74.56 -13.32 80.19
CA THR A 3 73.88 -13.13 78.86
C THR A 3 74.22 -11.81 78.14
N ASN A 4 74.99 -11.96 77.06
CA ASN A 4 75.17 -11.23 75.78
C ASN A 4 74.59 -9.82 75.58
N ALA A 5 75.39 -8.98 74.91
CA ALA A 5 74.91 -7.99 73.93
C ALA A 5 75.99 -7.75 72.85
N ASP A 6 75.88 -8.46 71.73
CA ASP A 6 76.56 -8.15 70.47
C ASP A 6 75.93 -6.91 69.84
N THR A 7 76.78 -6.00 69.36
CA THR A 7 76.35 -4.78 68.67
C THR A 7 76.33 -5.02 67.16
N ALA A 8 75.18 -4.74 66.56
CA ALA A 8 74.84 -4.98 65.16
C ALA A 8 75.63 -4.13 64.15
N SER A 9 75.96 -4.73 63.00
CA SER A 9 76.10 -4.02 61.73
C SER A 9 75.79 -4.99 60.59
N SER A 10 74.52 -5.04 60.20
CA SER A 10 74.03 -5.82 59.05
C SER A 10 73.48 -4.85 58.02
N SER A 11 74.08 -4.86 56.82
CA SER A 11 73.59 -4.16 55.64
C SER A 11 72.23 -4.70 55.19
N PRO A 12 71.36 -3.88 54.56
CA PRO A 12 70.08 -4.33 54.03
C PRO A 12 70.24 -4.70 52.55
N VAL A 13 69.97 -5.94 52.17
CA VAL A 13 69.62 -6.30 50.78
C VAL A 13 68.48 -7.33 50.80
N THR A 14 67.30 -6.77 50.51
CA THR A 14 66.15 -7.31 49.78
C THR A 14 65.97 -8.83 49.65
N PRO A 15 64.86 -9.38 50.17
CA PRO A 15 64.32 -10.68 49.75
C PRO A 15 63.21 -10.54 48.71
N ASN A 16 63.14 -11.54 47.82
CA ASN A 16 62.02 -11.96 46.96
C ASN A 16 61.93 -11.41 45.53
N ASP A 17 62.60 -12.12 44.62
CA ASP A 17 62.07 -12.37 43.27
C ASP A 17 61.09 -13.56 43.32
N LEU A 18 59.81 -13.28 43.08
CA LEU A 18 58.77 -14.27 42.75
C LEU A 18 58.36 -14.08 41.26
N PRO A 19 57.94 -15.13 40.54
CA PRO A 19 57.81 -15.08 39.08
C PRO A 19 56.55 -14.32 38.63
N GLN A 20 56.70 -13.05 38.20
CA GLN A 20 55.62 -12.19 37.68
C GLN A 20 55.10 -12.55 36.27
N SER A 21 55.81 -13.41 35.52
CA SER A 21 55.59 -13.60 34.07
C SER A 21 54.26 -14.31 33.69
N GLN A 22 53.68 -15.15 34.55
CA GLN A 22 52.41 -15.85 34.24
C GLN A 22 51.15 -14.99 34.45
N SER A 23 51.20 -14.02 35.36
CA SER A 23 50.06 -13.15 35.68
C SER A 23 49.73 -12.18 34.54
N ASP A 24 50.77 -11.59 33.94
CA ASP A 24 50.63 -10.57 32.90
C ASP A 24 50.02 -11.14 31.61
N HIS A 25 50.40 -12.38 31.25
CA HIS A 25 49.87 -13.02 30.05
C HIS A 25 48.38 -13.40 30.20
N HIS A 26 47.96 -13.78 31.42
CA HIS A 26 46.57 -14.07 31.70
C HIS A 26 45.70 -12.80 31.70
N GLN A 27 46.25 -11.70 32.22
CA GLN A 27 45.61 -10.39 32.23
C GLN A 27 45.42 -9.83 30.82
N ALA A 28 46.44 -9.89 29.97
CA ALA A 28 46.36 -9.45 28.58
C ALA A 28 45.30 -10.21 27.77
N GLN A 29 45.11 -11.51 28.06
CA GLN A 29 44.08 -12.31 27.40
C GLN A 29 42.66 -11.91 27.84
N LEU A 30 42.47 -11.57 29.12
CA LEU A 30 41.21 -11.06 29.64
C LEU A 30 40.87 -9.69 29.03
N ASP A 31 41.86 -8.80 28.90
CA ASP A 31 41.67 -7.49 28.27
C ASP A 31 41.33 -7.62 26.78
N LYS A 32 41.94 -8.58 26.07
CA LYS A 32 41.57 -8.90 24.68
C LYS A 32 40.12 -9.41 24.55
N ARG A 33 39.66 -10.25 25.48
CA ARG A 33 38.25 -10.70 25.50
C ARG A 33 37.31 -9.56 25.84
N ARG A 34 37.66 -8.72 26.82
CA ARG A 34 36.89 -7.54 27.23
C ARG A 34 36.75 -6.54 26.09
N THR A 35 37.82 -6.22 25.40
CA THR A 35 37.81 -5.31 24.24
C THR A 35 36.97 -5.89 23.08
N THR A 36 37.10 -7.18 22.78
CA THR A 36 36.28 -7.86 21.78
C THR A 36 34.78 -7.82 22.14
N LEU A 37 34.43 -8.06 23.41
CA LEU A 37 33.07 -7.96 23.90
C LEU A 37 32.52 -6.53 23.80
N LEU A 38 33.31 -5.53 24.16
CA LEU A 38 32.93 -4.12 24.04
C LEU A 38 32.68 -3.69 22.59
N ALA A 39 33.50 -4.19 21.66
CA ALA A 39 33.29 -3.98 20.22
C ALA A 39 31.98 -4.62 19.75
N SER A 40 31.70 -5.86 20.17
CA SER A 40 30.44 -6.55 19.87
C SER A 40 29.23 -5.84 20.46
N ILE A 41 29.30 -5.38 21.72
CA ILE A 41 28.25 -4.61 22.37
C ILE A 41 27.99 -3.32 21.59
N SER A 42 29.05 -2.60 21.21
CA SER A 42 28.93 -1.37 20.41
C SER A 42 28.26 -1.66 19.07
N LYS A 43 28.65 -2.73 18.39
CA LYS A 43 28.05 -3.18 17.13
C LYS A 43 26.56 -3.50 17.29
N LEU A 44 26.20 -4.29 18.31
CA LEU A 44 24.79 -4.61 18.60
C LEU A 44 23.99 -3.35 18.92
N LYS A 45 24.56 -2.40 19.67
CA LYS A 45 23.90 -1.12 19.98
C LYS A 45 23.59 -0.32 18.72
N THR A 46 24.55 -0.23 17.80
CA THR A 46 24.34 0.41 16.49
C THR A 46 23.25 -0.30 15.69
N GLN A 47 23.26 -1.64 15.66
CA GLN A 47 22.22 -2.42 14.97
C GLN A 47 20.83 -2.22 15.58
N ILE A 48 20.71 -2.12 16.90
CA ILE A 48 19.44 -1.82 17.56
C ILE A 48 18.94 -0.43 17.14
N SER A 49 19.81 0.58 17.19
CA SER A 49 19.45 1.94 16.77
C SER A 49 19.00 1.99 15.31
N GLU A 50 19.65 1.21 14.44
CA GLU A 50 19.32 1.17 13.02
C GLU A 50 17.99 0.44 12.76
N THR A 51 17.79 -0.73 13.36
CA THR A 51 16.53 -1.49 13.24
C THR A 51 15.34 -0.72 13.79
N GLU A 52 15.50 -0.01 14.91
CA GLU A 52 14.48 0.90 15.44
C GLU A 52 14.15 2.05 14.48
N SER A 53 15.16 2.61 13.82
CA SER A 53 14.96 3.67 12.82
C SER A 53 14.15 3.18 11.62
N GLN A 54 14.52 2.00 11.09
CA GLN A 54 13.79 1.37 10.00
C GLN A 54 12.34 1.05 10.40
N LEU A 55 12.12 0.59 11.64
CA LEU A 55 10.77 0.33 12.16
C LEU A 55 9.92 1.61 12.22
N ARG A 56 10.51 2.74 12.66
CA ARG A 56 9.82 4.05 12.66
C ARG A 56 9.45 4.47 11.24
N GLU A 57 10.37 4.32 10.29
CA GLU A 57 10.14 4.67 8.89
C GLU A 57 9.00 3.83 8.27
N VAL A 58 9.07 2.51 8.38
CA VAL A 58 8.05 1.59 7.84
C VAL A 58 6.69 1.89 8.45
N ASN A 59 6.62 2.13 9.76
CA ASN A 59 5.37 2.50 10.43
C ASN A 59 4.79 3.83 9.90
N SER A 60 5.64 4.81 9.60
CA SER A 60 5.19 6.09 9.03
C SER A 60 4.61 5.90 7.62
N LYS A 61 5.27 5.11 6.77
CA LYS A 61 4.80 4.76 5.41
C LYS A 61 3.49 3.98 5.48
N LEU A 62 3.38 3.02 6.38
CA LEU A 62 2.17 2.24 6.58
C LEU A 62 0.97 3.13 6.96
N ARG A 63 1.18 4.14 7.82
CA ARG A 63 0.11 5.11 8.16
C ARG A 63 -0.36 5.90 6.94
N GLN A 64 0.57 6.35 6.08
CA GLN A 64 0.24 7.05 4.84
C GLN A 64 -0.57 6.16 3.89
N VAL A 65 -0.12 4.92 3.67
CA VAL A 65 -0.82 3.95 2.83
C VAL A 65 -2.22 3.65 3.36
N LYS A 66 -2.38 3.46 4.68
CA LYS A 66 -3.70 3.27 5.30
C LYS A 66 -4.63 4.46 5.08
N LYS A 67 -4.12 5.69 5.21
CA LYS A 67 -4.89 6.91 4.96
C LYS A 67 -5.33 7.00 3.49
N LEU A 68 -4.42 6.70 2.56
CA LEU A 68 -4.72 6.71 1.13
C LEU A 68 -5.74 5.63 0.76
N SER A 69 -5.59 4.42 1.30
CA SER A 69 -6.53 3.32 1.12
C SER A 69 -7.95 3.71 1.56
N LEU A 70 -8.10 4.29 2.75
CA LEU A 70 -9.39 4.79 3.24
C LEU A 70 -10.00 5.84 2.29
N HIS A 71 -9.18 6.78 1.81
CA HIS A 71 -9.63 7.82 0.89
C HIS A 71 -10.10 7.24 -0.45
N ILE A 72 -9.37 6.25 -0.99
CA ILE A 72 -9.76 5.53 -2.21
C ILE A 72 -11.10 4.81 -1.99
N THR A 73 -11.28 4.11 -0.86
CA THR A 73 -12.55 3.43 -0.55
C THR A 73 -13.74 4.39 -0.49
N ILE A 74 -13.57 5.53 0.18
CA ILE A 74 -14.62 6.57 0.26
C ILE A 74 -14.94 7.13 -1.12
N LEU A 75 -13.91 7.41 -1.94
CA LEU A 75 -14.09 7.92 -3.29
C LEU A 75 -14.85 6.92 -4.18
N ILE A 76 -14.50 5.63 -4.14
CA ILE A 76 -15.20 4.58 -4.88
C ILE A 76 -16.66 4.52 -4.45
N LEU A 77 -16.94 4.55 -3.15
CA LEU A 77 -18.31 4.48 -2.63
C LEU A 77 -19.15 5.70 -3.08
N LEU A 78 -18.56 6.89 -3.06
CA LEU A 78 -19.20 8.11 -3.57
C LEU A 78 -19.43 8.06 -5.09
N LEU A 79 -18.47 7.56 -5.88
CA LEU A 79 -18.59 7.45 -7.33
C LEU A 79 -19.63 6.39 -7.73
N CYS A 80 -19.59 5.21 -7.12
CA CYS A 80 -20.55 4.13 -7.36
C CYS A 80 -21.98 4.54 -6.96
N ALA A 81 -22.13 5.36 -5.90
CA ALA A 81 -23.42 5.93 -5.52
C ALA A 81 -23.91 7.03 -6.48
N ARG A 82 -23.01 7.71 -7.21
CA ARG A 82 -23.33 8.81 -8.13
C ARG A 82 -23.85 8.36 -9.51
N SER A 83 -24.19 7.08 -9.66
CA SER A 83 -25.02 6.50 -10.73
C SER A 83 -24.27 5.90 -11.93
N PRO A 84 -23.96 4.58 -11.88
CA PRO A 84 -23.79 3.77 -13.09
C PRO A 84 -25.11 3.54 -13.84
N GLU A 85 -26.26 3.90 -13.25
CA GLU A 85 -27.57 3.61 -13.81
C GLU A 85 -27.96 4.52 -14.98
N ASN A 86 -27.42 5.75 -15.04
CA ASN A 86 -27.84 6.70 -16.08
C ASN A 86 -27.54 6.19 -17.49
N ALA A 87 -26.35 5.67 -17.77
CA ALA A 87 -26.00 5.21 -19.12
C ALA A 87 -26.83 3.99 -19.55
N SER A 88 -26.90 2.96 -18.70
CA SER A 88 -27.66 1.74 -18.98
C SER A 88 -29.17 1.99 -19.04
N GLN A 89 -29.69 2.93 -18.25
CA GLN A 89 -31.10 3.32 -18.29
C GLN A 89 -31.40 4.17 -19.54
N THR A 90 -30.51 5.08 -19.93
CA THR A 90 -30.64 5.83 -21.19
C THR A 90 -30.69 4.91 -22.40
N VAL A 91 -29.80 3.91 -22.48
CA VAL A 91 -29.81 2.93 -23.58
C VAL A 91 -31.11 2.12 -23.57
N ARG A 92 -31.56 1.64 -22.41
CA ARG A 92 -32.85 0.91 -22.29
C ARG A 92 -34.04 1.77 -22.72
N ASN A 93 -34.09 3.02 -22.28
CA ASN A 93 -35.15 3.95 -22.67
C ASN A 93 -35.16 4.21 -24.18
N HIS A 94 -33.97 4.36 -24.78
CA HIS A 94 -33.85 4.55 -26.23
C HIS A 94 -34.29 3.31 -27.02
N ILE A 95 -33.90 2.11 -26.57
CA ILE A 95 -34.35 0.84 -27.17
C ILE A 95 -35.87 0.71 -27.11
N HIS A 96 -36.49 0.98 -25.96
CA HIS A 96 -37.95 0.94 -25.83
C HIS A 96 -38.64 1.95 -26.75
N LEU A 97 -38.12 3.18 -26.85
CA LEU A 97 -38.69 4.21 -27.71
C LEU A 97 -38.60 3.83 -29.20
N LEU A 98 -37.46 3.26 -29.63
CA LEU A 98 -37.30 2.76 -30.99
C LEU A 98 -38.27 1.62 -31.31
N HIS A 99 -38.45 0.67 -30.38
CA HIS A 99 -39.42 -0.41 -30.57
C HIS A 99 -40.86 0.13 -30.67
N ALA A 100 -41.26 1.01 -29.74
CA ALA A 100 -42.58 1.63 -29.76
C ALA A 100 -42.83 2.44 -31.04
N TYR A 101 -41.83 3.22 -31.48
CA TYR A 101 -41.91 3.94 -32.75
C TYR A 101 -42.05 2.98 -33.94
N ASN A 102 -41.24 1.93 -34.01
CA ASN A 102 -41.29 0.96 -35.12
C ASN A 102 -42.63 0.21 -35.17
N GLU A 103 -43.19 -0.15 -34.01
CA GLU A 103 -44.51 -0.77 -33.94
C GLU A 103 -45.60 0.17 -34.46
N ILE A 104 -45.64 1.41 -33.98
CA ILE A 104 -46.63 2.40 -34.42
C ILE A 104 -46.45 2.72 -35.90
N ARG A 105 -45.20 2.90 -36.37
CA ARG A 105 -44.90 3.13 -37.79
C ARG A 105 -45.37 1.96 -38.65
N GLY A 106 -45.14 0.73 -38.22
CA GLY A 106 -45.61 -0.47 -38.92
C GLY A 106 -47.13 -0.55 -39.03
N ILE A 107 -47.85 -0.31 -37.92
CA ILE A 107 -49.32 -0.26 -37.90
C ILE A 107 -49.83 0.86 -38.81
N GLY A 108 -49.25 2.06 -38.71
CA GLY A 108 -49.62 3.21 -39.52
C GLY A 108 -49.45 2.96 -41.01
N GLN A 109 -48.32 2.38 -41.43
CA GLN A 109 -48.09 1.99 -42.82
C GLN A 109 -49.10 0.93 -43.29
N GLY A 110 -49.45 -0.05 -42.45
CA GLY A 110 -50.48 -1.03 -42.78
C GLY A 110 -51.87 -0.40 -43.00
N LEU A 111 -52.29 0.49 -42.09
CA LEU A 111 -53.56 1.20 -42.22
C LEU A 111 -53.59 2.11 -43.44
N LEU A 112 -52.48 2.78 -43.73
CA LEU A 112 -52.36 3.65 -44.89
C LEU A 112 -52.48 2.87 -46.21
N GLY A 113 -51.95 1.65 -46.26
CA GLY A 113 -52.12 0.75 -47.39
C GLY A 113 -53.59 0.38 -47.63
N LEU A 114 -54.33 0.08 -46.56
CA LEU A 114 -55.77 -0.21 -46.67
C LEU A 114 -56.57 0.99 -47.18
N VAL A 115 -56.20 2.21 -46.78
CA VAL A 115 -56.83 3.45 -47.27
C VAL A 115 -56.50 3.69 -48.74
N ALA A 116 -55.26 3.45 -49.14
CA ALA A 116 -54.81 3.56 -50.53
C ALA A 116 -55.57 2.59 -51.43
N ASP A 117 -55.71 1.32 -51.01
CA ASP A 117 -56.47 0.29 -51.71
C ASP A 117 -57.95 0.67 -51.84
N ALA A 118 -58.58 1.15 -50.76
CA ALA A 118 -59.98 1.57 -50.76
C ALA A 118 -60.24 2.78 -51.68
N ARG A 119 -59.25 3.68 -51.84
CA ARG A 119 -59.32 4.86 -52.72
C ARG A 119 -58.84 4.57 -54.15
N GLY A 120 -58.28 3.39 -54.42
CA GLY A 120 -57.62 3.09 -55.69
C GLY A 120 -56.42 4.02 -55.98
N ALA A 121 -55.82 4.58 -54.94
CA ALA A 121 -54.70 5.52 -55.03
C ALA A 121 -53.39 4.82 -54.67
N ARG A 122 -52.24 5.39 -55.06
CA ARG A 122 -50.96 4.81 -54.65
C ARG A 122 -50.65 5.24 -53.23
N HIS A 123 -50.01 4.33 -52.51
CA HIS A 123 -49.58 4.53 -51.13
C HIS A 123 -48.80 5.83 -50.91
N VAL A 124 -47.93 6.20 -51.86
CA VAL A 124 -47.12 7.44 -51.81
C VAL A 124 -47.99 8.70 -51.92
N ASP A 125 -49.06 8.66 -52.71
CA ASP A 125 -49.96 9.82 -52.89
C ASP A 125 -50.74 10.09 -51.59
N ILE A 126 -51.13 9.02 -50.90
CA ILE A 126 -51.79 9.10 -49.58
C ILE A 126 -50.78 9.52 -48.49
N GLN A 127 -49.54 9.03 -48.49
CA GLN A 127 -48.49 9.51 -47.57
C GLN A 127 -48.30 11.03 -47.66
N ASN A 128 -48.23 11.57 -48.87
CA ASN A 128 -48.09 13.00 -49.10
C ASN A 128 -49.31 13.80 -48.62
N GLU A 129 -50.53 13.26 -48.79
CA GLU A 129 -51.78 13.86 -48.29
C GLU A 129 -51.78 13.96 -46.75
N PHE A 130 -51.27 12.94 -46.07
CA PHE A 130 -51.14 12.91 -44.61
C PHE A 130 -49.84 13.53 -44.08
N GLY A 131 -49.02 14.13 -44.95
CA GLY A 131 -47.78 14.81 -44.57
C GLY A 131 -46.66 13.87 -44.08
N ILE A 132 -46.69 12.60 -44.47
CA ILE A 132 -45.68 11.59 -44.10
C ILE A 132 -44.59 11.58 -45.16
N SER A 133 -43.35 11.93 -44.78
CA SER A 133 -42.21 11.85 -45.68
C SER A 133 -41.61 10.44 -45.69
N PRO A 134 -41.11 9.93 -46.83
CA PRO A 134 -40.49 8.60 -46.92
C PRO A 134 -39.17 8.47 -46.12
N GLY A 135 -38.63 9.58 -45.62
CA GLY A 135 -37.43 9.64 -44.78
C GLY A 135 -37.69 9.73 -43.27
N ASP A 136 -38.96 9.88 -42.84
CA ASP A 136 -39.36 10.09 -41.43
C ASP A 136 -39.90 8.83 -40.75
#